data_AF-A0AA36JBK9-F1
#
_entry.id   AF-A0AA36JBK9-F1
#
_cell.length_a   1.000
_cell.length_b   1.000
_cell.length_c   1.000
_cell.angle_alpha   90.00
_cell.angle_beta   90.00
_cell.angle_gamma   90.00
#
_symmetry.space_group_name_H-M   'P 1'
#
loop_
_entity.id
_entity.type
_entity.pdbx_description
1 polymer ?
#
loop_
_entity_poly.entity_id
_entity_poly.type
_entity_poly.pdbx_seq_one_letter_code
_entity_poly.pdbx_strand_id
1 'polypeptide(L)'
;MPWRLAAALLPLELCQMRLFDAHFHPQRLASAAARETLQRAQESAVVAGAGCGCCPEDWHQLQQLAREFPDFLVPSFGVHPWWARDDGGPWLPELRRLLLEHPHAGVGECGLDGGKKKEIPMQVQQEVMERQLSLAVELQRPVSLHCVAAHGAMLEALRKSFGASHAPGLVLHSYCGSPEMVPAFARLNCYFSFSASILHIPKHAAALRAVPEERLLIETDSPDQLPRALRGKQPEGGQELLNEPQFLPLVLEGAASIRQVPAARLAELTFDNAERVFRRFAELSEKSGRATSASAACDGLRAEGLFVDLTRVRCGRGLCPSSAEAKNCN
;
A
#
# COMPACT_ATOMS: atom_id res chain seq x y z
N MET A 1 24.14 -0.96 6.23
CA MET A 1 23.03 -0.08 5.78
C MET A 1 21.74 -0.86 5.50
N PRO A 2 20.56 -0.40 5.97
CA PRO A 2 19.29 -1.13 5.89
C PRO A 2 18.84 -1.52 4.48
N TRP A 3 19.19 -0.73 3.46
CA TRP A 3 18.83 -0.98 2.06
C TRP A 3 19.45 -2.29 1.50
N ARG A 4 20.61 -2.72 2.01
CA ARG A 4 21.24 -3.98 1.60
C ARG A 4 20.44 -5.22 2.02
N LEU A 5 19.57 -5.12 3.04
CA LEU A 5 18.77 -6.25 3.51
C LEU A 5 17.61 -6.60 2.57
N ALA A 6 16.98 -5.62 1.93
CA ALA A 6 15.93 -5.89 0.93
C ALA A 6 16.54 -6.37 -0.39
N ALA A 7 17.58 -5.69 -0.87
CA ALA A 7 18.26 -6.04 -2.12
C ALA A 7 18.91 -7.42 -2.09
N ALA A 8 19.41 -7.87 -0.93
CA ALA A 8 20.01 -9.21 -0.78
C ALA A 8 18.97 -10.35 -0.68
N LEU A 9 17.68 -10.04 -0.51
CA LEU A 9 16.61 -11.04 -0.35
C LEU A 9 15.71 -11.18 -1.58
N LEU A 10 15.86 -10.31 -2.59
CA LEU A 10 14.97 -10.23 -3.74
C LEU A 10 15.73 -10.57 -5.04
N PRO A 11 15.13 -11.38 -5.95
CA PRO A 11 15.65 -11.54 -7.29
C PRO A 11 15.89 -10.20 -8.00
N LEU A 12 17.01 -10.07 -8.71
CA LEU A 12 17.37 -8.85 -9.48
C LEU A 12 16.26 -8.38 -10.44
N GLU A 13 15.49 -9.33 -10.97
CA GLU A 13 14.37 -9.06 -11.89
C GLU A 13 13.27 -8.21 -11.23
N LEU A 14 13.07 -8.32 -9.91
CA LEU A 14 12.10 -7.52 -9.18
C LEU A 14 12.52 -6.06 -9.03
N CYS A 15 13.83 -5.79 -8.99
CA CYS A 15 14.37 -4.44 -8.84
C CYS A 15 14.18 -3.58 -10.11
N GLN A 16 13.83 -4.19 -11.25
CA GLN A 16 13.57 -3.50 -12.51
C GLN A 16 12.08 -3.24 -12.77
N MET A 17 11.20 -3.69 -11.87
CA MET A 17 9.75 -3.51 -12.00
C MET A 17 9.33 -2.10 -11.58
N ARG A 18 8.16 -1.67 -12.07
CA ARG A 18 7.49 -0.45 -11.62
C ARG A 18 6.40 -0.84 -10.63
N LEU A 19 6.57 -0.47 -9.37
CA LEU A 19 5.57 -0.74 -8.34
C LEU A 19 4.96 0.56 -7.81
N PHE A 20 3.68 0.48 -7.47
CA PHE A 20 2.95 1.53 -6.77
C PHE A 20 2.54 1.02 -5.40
N ASP A 21 2.98 1.69 -4.33
CA ASP A 21 2.51 1.38 -2.98
C ASP A 21 1.13 1.99 -2.76
N ALA A 22 0.08 1.16 -2.76
CA ALA A 22 -1.30 1.66 -2.74
C ALA A 22 -1.72 2.30 -1.41
N HIS A 23 -0.95 2.11 -0.33
CA HIS A 23 -1.25 2.69 0.98
C HIS A 23 -0.05 2.66 1.93
N PHE A 24 0.37 3.83 2.42
CA PHE A 24 1.35 3.96 3.51
C PHE A 24 1.22 5.30 4.24
N HIS A 25 1.92 5.45 5.37
CA HIS A 25 1.79 6.57 6.30
C HIS A 25 3.13 7.27 6.58
N PRO A 26 3.73 7.97 5.60
CA PRO A 26 5.03 8.59 5.80
C PRO A 26 5.00 9.70 6.85
N GLN A 27 3.84 10.35 7.06
CA GLN A 27 3.65 11.40 8.05
C GLN A 27 3.62 10.89 9.51
N ARG A 28 3.50 9.57 9.73
CA ARG A 28 3.62 8.98 11.08
C ARG A 28 5.05 8.84 11.57
N LEU A 29 6.03 9.03 10.67
CA LEU A 29 7.45 9.06 11.01
C LEU A 29 7.89 10.48 11.36
N ALA A 30 8.97 10.61 12.13
CA ALA A 30 9.63 11.91 12.32
C ALA A 30 10.05 12.48 10.94
N SER A 31 10.00 13.81 10.77
CA SER A 31 10.14 14.42 9.44
C SER A 31 11.44 14.06 8.71
N ALA A 32 12.56 13.88 9.42
CA ALA A 32 13.81 13.41 8.83
C ALA A 32 13.69 11.95 8.35
N ALA A 33 13.23 11.06 9.22
CA ALA A 33 13.02 9.64 8.91
C ALA A 33 12.01 9.45 7.75
N ALA A 34 10.95 10.25 7.69
CA ALA A 34 9.99 10.21 6.58
C ALA A 34 10.65 10.49 5.23
N ARG A 35 11.50 11.53 5.14
CA ARG A 35 12.24 11.88 3.92
C ARG A 35 13.21 10.78 3.53
N GLU A 36 13.97 10.26 4.49
CA GLU A 36 14.92 9.18 4.23
C GLU A 36 14.20 7.90 3.77
N THR A 37 13.03 7.57 4.34
CA THR A 37 12.20 6.43 3.89
C THR A 37 11.72 6.62 2.46
N LEU A 38 11.26 7.83 2.08
CA LEU A 38 10.85 8.13 0.71
C LEU A 38 12.02 8.07 -0.27
N GLN A 39 13.20 8.59 0.11
CA GLN A 39 14.41 8.49 -0.71
C GLN A 39 14.82 7.03 -0.95
N ARG A 40 14.85 6.21 0.11
CA ARG A 40 15.11 4.76 -0.03
C ARG A 40 14.09 4.07 -0.94
N ALA A 41 12.82 4.48 -0.87
CA ALA A 41 11.80 3.94 -1.75
C ALA A 41 12.06 4.29 -3.22
N GLN A 42 12.44 5.54 -3.53
CA GLN A 42 12.79 5.98 -4.89
C GLN A 42 14.04 5.27 -5.48
N GLU A 43 14.91 4.74 -4.62
CA GLU A 43 16.07 3.92 -5.00
C GLU A 43 15.71 2.43 -5.21
N SER A 44 14.44 2.07 -5.04
CA SER A 44 13.92 0.70 -5.20
C SER A 44 13.01 0.57 -6.44
N ALA A 45 12.34 -0.58 -6.58
CA ALA A 45 11.32 -0.80 -7.62
C ALA A 45 10.02 0.00 -7.40
N VAL A 46 9.84 0.62 -6.23
CA VAL A 46 8.68 1.46 -5.95
C VAL A 46 8.91 2.83 -6.56
N VAL A 47 8.08 3.20 -7.54
CA VAL A 47 8.24 4.46 -8.30
C VAL A 47 7.25 5.53 -7.86
N ALA A 48 6.18 5.15 -7.19
CA ALA A 48 5.20 6.05 -6.60
C ALA A 48 4.39 5.33 -5.50
N GLY A 49 3.60 6.08 -4.75
CA GLY A 49 2.62 5.50 -3.84
C GLY A 49 1.64 6.51 -3.26
N ALA A 50 0.59 6.00 -2.63
CA ALA A 50 -0.43 6.79 -1.96
C ALA A 50 -0.12 6.89 -0.46
N GLY A 51 0.24 8.11 -0.01
CA GLY A 51 0.40 8.41 1.41
C GLY A 51 -0.91 8.85 2.02
N CYS A 52 -1.34 8.25 3.13
CA CYS A 52 -2.68 8.44 3.68
C CYS A 52 -2.63 9.11 5.05
N GLY A 53 -3.19 10.32 5.14
CA GLY A 53 -3.37 11.07 6.39
C GLY A 53 -4.53 10.49 7.19
N CYS A 54 -4.41 10.44 8.51
CA CYS A 54 -5.41 9.81 9.38
C CYS A 54 -6.21 10.80 10.22
N CYS A 55 -5.71 12.03 10.42
CA CYS A 55 -6.38 13.06 11.20
C CYS A 55 -5.85 14.47 10.87
N PRO A 56 -6.60 15.54 11.18
CA PRO A 56 -6.19 16.91 10.86
C PRO A 56 -4.77 17.28 11.33
N GLU A 57 -4.33 16.72 12.44
CA GLU A 57 -3.01 16.97 13.02
C GLU A 57 -1.85 16.44 12.16
N ASP A 58 -2.07 15.42 11.32
CA ASP A 58 -1.02 14.82 10.49
C ASP A 58 -1.02 15.30 9.03
N TRP A 59 -2.09 15.95 8.59
CA TRP A 59 -2.27 16.39 7.20
C TRP A 59 -1.21 17.41 6.76
N HIS A 60 -0.79 18.33 7.63
CA HIS A 60 0.23 19.32 7.28
C HIS A 60 1.57 18.65 6.92
N GLN A 61 1.99 17.65 7.69
CA GLN A 61 3.23 16.93 7.41
C GLN A 61 3.11 16.12 6.12
N LEU A 62 1.98 15.45 5.88
CA LEU A 62 1.75 14.73 4.63
C LEU A 62 1.73 15.69 3.43
N GLN A 63 1.08 16.85 3.56
CA GLN A 63 1.08 17.90 2.55
C GLN A 63 2.49 18.38 2.21
N GLN A 64 3.32 18.61 3.24
CA GLN A 64 4.71 19.02 3.05
C GLN A 64 5.50 17.94 2.28
N LEU A 65 5.40 16.68 2.70
CA LEU A 65 6.06 15.57 2.01
C LEU A 65 5.59 15.45 0.55
N ALA A 66 4.29 15.61 0.28
CA ALA A 66 3.77 15.54 -1.09
C ALA A 66 4.30 16.67 -1.98
N ARG A 67 4.56 17.86 -1.42
CA ARG A 67 5.20 18.97 -2.13
C ARG A 67 6.69 18.73 -2.39
N GLU A 68 7.38 18.07 -1.46
CA GLU A 68 8.81 17.75 -1.59
C GLU A 68 9.06 16.56 -2.54
N PHE A 69 8.10 15.64 -2.64
CA PHE A 69 8.16 14.44 -3.50
C PHE A 69 7.01 14.41 -4.52
N PRO A 70 6.86 15.45 -5.37
CA PRO A 70 5.68 15.65 -6.21
C PRO A 70 5.55 14.63 -7.33
N ASP A 71 6.60 13.87 -7.66
CA ASP A 71 6.57 12.81 -8.68
C ASP A 71 6.31 11.41 -8.08
N PHE A 72 6.51 11.24 -6.77
CA PHE A 72 6.41 9.95 -6.08
C PHE A 72 5.15 9.83 -5.22
N LEU A 73 4.84 10.85 -4.42
CA LEU A 73 3.86 10.75 -3.33
C LEU A 73 2.51 11.36 -3.72
N VAL A 74 1.48 10.52 -3.87
CA VAL A 74 0.08 10.95 -4.01
C VAL A 74 -0.54 11.06 -2.62
N PRO A 75 -0.85 12.27 -2.11
CA PRO A 75 -1.44 12.38 -0.78
C PRO A 75 -2.92 11.99 -0.82
N SER A 76 -3.39 11.32 0.22
CA SER A 76 -4.81 11.23 0.57
C SER A 76 -5.00 11.86 1.94
N PHE A 77 -6.03 12.67 2.10
CA PHE A 77 -6.36 13.30 3.37
C PHE A 77 -7.71 12.80 3.87
N GLY A 78 -7.78 12.42 5.14
CA GLY A 78 -9.01 11.92 5.74
C GLY A 78 -8.93 11.77 7.25
N VAL A 79 -10.09 11.47 7.84
CA VAL A 79 -10.27 11.18 9.26
C VAL A 79 -10.55 9.68 9.40
N HIS A 80 -9.57 8.97 9.94
CA HIS A 80 -9.62 7.55 10.25
C HIS A 80 -10.70 7.28 11.32
N PRO A 81 -11.36 6.10 11.34
CA PRO A 81 -12.36 5.77 12.36
C PRO A 81 -11.88 5.93 13.81
N TRP A 82 -10.57 5.78 14.05
CA TRP A 82 -9.94 5.99 15.38
C TRP A 82 -9.85 7.45 15.83
N TRP A 83 -10.03 8.39 14.92
CA TRP A 83 -10.02 9.83 15.18
C TRP A 83 -11.38 10.46 14.91
N ALA A 84 -12.39 9.65 14.57
CA ALA A 84 -13.73 10.12 14.32
C ALA A 84 -14.34 10.72 15.61
N ARG A 85 -14.80 11.96 15.48
CA ARG A 85 -15.49 12.70 16.54
C ARG A 85 -16.71 13.37 15.91
N ASP A 86 -17.84 13.28 16.60
CA ASP A 86 -19.03 14.05 16.24
C ASP A 86 -19.02 15.38 16.99
N ASP A 87 -18.07 16.26 16.61
CA ASP A 87 -17.92 17.58 17.22
C ASP A 87 -18.23 18.73 16.24
N GLY A 88 -18.63 18.41 15.00
CA GLY A 88 -18.83 19.39 13.94
C GLY A 88 -17.58 20.24 13.67
N GLY A 89 -16.39 19.76 14.06
CA GLY A 89 -15.15 20.52 14.06
C GLY A 89 -14.72 20.99 12.66
N PRO A 90 -13.73 21.90 12.58
CA PRO A 90 -13.29 22.53 11.34
C PRO A 90 -12.60 21.57 10.34
N TRP A 91 -12.52 20.27 10.67
CA TRP A 91 -11.83 19.27 9.87
C TRP A 91 -12.43 19.10 8.47
N LEU A 92 -13.76 19.18 8.30
CA LEU A 92 -14.39 18.97 6.99
C LEU A 92 -14.15 20.16 6.03
N PRO A 93 -14.32 21.43 6.46
CA PRO A 93 -13.87 22.58 5.67
C PRO A 93 -12.37 22.53 5.34
N GLU A 94 -11.52 22.14 6.30
CA GLU A 94 -10.07 22.03 6.08
C GLU A 94 -9.72 20.92 5.08
N LEU A 95 -10.37 19.76 5.18
CA LEU A 95 -10.23 18.66 4.23
C LEU A 95 -10.59 19.12 2.82
N ARG A 96 -11.72 19.82 2.66
CA ARG A 96 -12.11 20.40 1.36
C ARG A 96 -11.03 21.35 0.84
N ARG A 97 -10.49 22.24 1.67
CA ARG A 97 -9.42 23.18 1.28
C ARG A 97 -8.21 22.41 0.73
N LEU A 98 -7.74 21.38 1.45
CA LEU A 98 -6.62 20.54 1.03
C LEU A 98 -6.88 19.83 -0.31
N LEU A 99 -8.07 19.28 -0.52
CA LEU A 99 -8.43 18.59 -1.78
C LEU A 99 -8.58 19.52 -2.98
N LEU A 100 -8.87 20.80 -2.75
CA LEU A 100 -8.88 21.83 -3.80
C LEU A 100 -7.45 22.32 -4.11
N GLU A 101 -6.59 22.44 -3.10
CA GLU A 101 -5.17 22.81 -3.28
C GLU A 101 -4.33 21.70 -3.93
N HIS A 102 -4.75 20.44 -3.79
CA HIS A 102 -4.06 19.28 -4.34
C HIS A 102 -4.99 18.51 -5.28
N PRO A 103 -5.05 18.89 -6.58
CA PRO A 103 -6.01 18.32 -7.52
C PRO A 103 -5.88 16.82 -7.81
N HIS A 104 -4.80 16.18 -7.37
CA HIS A 104 -4.60 14.73 -7.52
C HIS A 104 -4.70 13.99 -6.17
N ALA A 105 -5.06 14.68 -5.09
CA ALA A 105 -5.18 14.05 -3.78
C ALA A 105 -6.42 13.15 -3.68
N GLY A 106 -6.27 12.03 -2.98
CA GLY A 106 -7.39 11.18 -2.58
C GLY A 106 -8.06 11.65 -1.30
N VAL A 107 -9.21 11.06 -1.00
CA VAL A 107 -9.86 11.14 0.32
C VAL A 107 -9.48 9.90 1.12
N GLY A 108 -9.18 10.07 2.40
CA GLY A 108 -8.81 8.98 3.29
C GLY A 108 -7.40 9.15 3.90
N GLU A 109 -7.05 8.37 4.90
CA GLU A 109 -7.76 7.17 5.34
C GLU A 109 -9.04 7.50 6.11
N CYS A 110 -10.15 6.90 5.68
CA CYS A 110 -11.46 6.99 6.36
C CYS A 110 -12.12 5.61 6.36
N GLY A 111 -13.13 5.37 7.18
CA GLY A 111 -13.81 4.07 7.15
C GLY A 111 -14.40 3.63 8.48
N LEU A 112 -14.48 2.32 8.68
CA LEU A 112 -15.09 1.67 9.84
C LEU A 112 -14.16 0.65 10.47
N ASP A 113 -13.95 0.75 11.77
CA ASP A 113 -13.21 -0.22 12.59
C ASP A 113 -14.10 -0.71 13.74
N GLY A 114 -14.58 -1.95 13.62
CA GLY A 114 -15.31 -2.69 14.66
C GLY A 114 -14.41 -3.49 15.61
N GLY A 115 -13.09 -3.29 15.53
CA GLY A 115 -12.09 -3.83 16.44
C GLY A 115 -12.11 -3.17 17.82
N LYS A 116 -11.22 -3.64 18.70
CA LYS A 116 -11.18 -3.24 20.11
C LYS A 116 -10.14 -2.18 20.44
N LYS A 117 -9.46 -1.61 19.43
CA LYS A 117 -8.32 -0.70 19.66
C LYS A 117 -8.76 0.69 20.12
N LYS A 118 -9.92 1.17 19.69
CA LYS A 118 -10.52 2.44 20.10
C LYS A 118 -12.02 2.25 20.31
N GLU A 119 -12.55 2.86 21.36
CA GLU A 119 -13.97 2.81 21.70
C GLU A 119 -14.70 4.03 21.12
N ILE A 120 -14.72 4.15 19.79
CA ILE A 120 -15.55 5.16 19.10
C ILE A 120 -16.82 4.49 18.61
N PRO A 121 -18.02 5.00 18.97
CA PRO A 121 -19.28 4.40 18.55
C PRO A 121 -19.36 4.21 17.03
N MET A 122 -19.80 3.05 16.58
CA MET A 122 -19.90 2.72 15.14
C MET A 122 -20.71 3.77 14.37
N GLN A 123 -21.77 4.32 14.99
CA GLN A 123 -22.56 5.40 14.40
C GLN A 123 -21.72 6.65 14.11
N VAL A 124 -20.85 7.07 15.03
CA VAL A 124 -19.96 8.22 14.82
C VAL A 124 -18.96 7.96 13.69
N GLN A 125 -18.42 6.74 13.62
CA GLN A 125 -17.52 6.35 12.53
C GLN A 125 -18.25 6.40 11.16
N GLN A 126 -19.50 5.90 11.11
CA GLN A 126 -20.33 5.95 9.91
C GLN A 126 -20.64 7.37 9.48
N GLU A 127 -21.05 8.25 10.39
CA GLU A 127 -21.36 9.65 10.05
C GLU A 127 -20.13 10.41 9.53
N VAL A 128 -18.96 10.22 10.16
CA VAL A 128 -17.70 10.83 9.71
C VAL A 128 -17.23 10.27 8.36
N MET A 129 -17.40 8.97 8.13
CA MET A 129 -17.11 8.34 6.84
C MET A 129 -18.06 8.85 5.75
N GLU A 130 -19.37 8.89 5.98
CA GLU A 130 -20.38 9.33 5.01
C GLU A 130 -20.15 10.79 4.56
N ARG A 131 -19.72 11.68 5.46
CA ARG A 131 -19.35 13.07 5.12
C ARG A 131 -18.13 13.12 4.18
N GLN A 132 -17.12 12.27 4.41
CA GLN A 132 -15.94 12.18 3.56
C GLN A 132 -16.26 11.55 2.19
N LEU A 133 -17.10 10.53 2.15
CA LEU A 133 -17.58 9.93 0.89
C LEU A 133 -18.37 10.94 0.05
N SER A 134 -19.22 11.74 0.68
CA SER A 134 -19.97 12.79 0.00
C SER A 134 -19.04 13.82 -0.64
N LEU A 135 -18.00 14.26 0.08
CA LEU A 135 -16.98 15.16 -0.44
C LEU A 135 -16.16 14.53 -1.59
N ALA A 136 -15.85 13.23 -1.49
CA ALA A 136 -15.15 12.49 -2.53
C ALA A 136 -15.96 12.41 -3.83
N VAL A 137 -17.29 12.19 -3.74
CA VAL A 137 -18.19 12.23 -4.91
C VAL A 137 -18.19 13.61 -5.54
N GLU A 138 -18.39 14.64 -4.73
CA GLU A 138 -18.46 16.03 -5.20
C GLU A 138 -17.20 16.45 -5.95
N LEU A 139 -16.03 16.10 -5.41
CA LEU A 139 -14.73 16.45 -5.99
C LEU A 139 -14.16 15.36 -6.92
N GLN A 140 -14.91 14.30 -7.20
CA GLN A 140 -14.51 13.15 -8.01
C GLN A 140 -13.16 12.53 -7.61
N ARG A 141 -12.93 12.40 -6.30
CA ARG A 141 -11.67 11.89 -5.72
C ARG A 141 -11.75 10.40 -5.41
N PRO A 142 -10.67 9.62 -5.63
CA PRO A 142 -10.60 8.27 -5.11
C PRO A 142 -10.61 8.28 -3.58
N VAL A 143 -11.03 7.17 -2.98
CA VAL A 143 -11.14 7.04 -1.52
C VAL A 143 -10.32 5.86 -1.02
N SER A 144 -9.41 6.07 -0.07
CA SER A 144 -8.81 4.98 0.71
C SER A 144 -9.67 4.67 1.93
N LEU A 145 -10.19 3.44 1.97
CA LEU A 145 -11.16 2.92 2.93
C LEU A 145 -10.53 1.92 3.89
N HIS A 146 -10.55 2.27 5.17
CA HIS A 146 -10.28 1.38 6.28
C HIS A 146 -11.50 0.49 6.57
N CYS A 147 -11.31 -0.82 6.66
CA CYS A 147 -12.38 -1.71 7.13
C CYS A 147 -11.84 -2.88 7.95
N VAL A 148 -12.10 -2.85 9.26
CA VAL A 148 -11.75 -3.95 10.17
C VAL A 148 -13.00 -4.40 10.91
N ALA A 149 -13.29 -5.71 10.88
CA ALA A 149 -14.44 -6.32 11.54
C ALA A 149 -15.82 -5.67 11.26
N ALA A 150 -15.94 -4.85 10.20
CA ALA A 150 -17.13 -4.06 9.89
C ALA A 150 -17.54 -4.14 8.40
N HIS A 151 -17.08 -5.17 7.66
CA HIS A 151 -17.28 -5.28 6.21
C HIS A 151 -18.75 -5.29 5.78
N GLY A 152 -19.64 -5.91 6.57
CA GLY A 152 -21.09 -5.87 6.30
C GLY A 152 -21.64 -4.44 6.35
N ALA A 153 -21.35 -3.74 7.44
CA ALA A 153 -21.76 -2.34 7.62
C ALA A 153 -21.13 -1.41 6.57
N MET A 154 -19.86 -1.64 6.19
CA MET A 154 -19.20 -0.92 5.11
C MET A 154 -19.94 -1.13 3.79
N LEU A 155 -20.24 -2.37 3.41
CA LEU A 155 -20.95 -2.68 2.17
C LEU A 155 -22.33 -2.01 2.11
N GLU A 156 -23.06 -2.00 3.22
CA GLU A 156 -24.36 -1.33 3.34
C GLU A 156 -24.22 0.20 3.21
N ALA A 157 -23.25 0.81 3.89
CA ALA A 157 -22.99 2.23 3.82
C ALA A 157 -22.59 2.69 2.41
N LEU A 158 -21.73 1.93 1.72
CA LEU A 158 -21.34 2.22 0.34
C LEU A 158 -22.54 2.08 -0.62
N ARG A 159 -23.38 1.06 -0.46
CA ARG A 159 -24.62 0.93 -1.27
C ARG A 159 -25.55 2.11 -1.09
N LYS A 160 -25.73 2.56 0.15
CA LYS A 160 -26.54 3.74 0.49
C LYS A 160 -25.95 5.02 -0.12
N SER A 161 -24.63 5.19 -0.06
CA SER A 161 -23.94 6.40 -0.51
C SER A 161 -23.88 6.52 -2.04
N PHE A 162 -23.71 5.41 -2.75
CA PHE A 162 -23.42 5.42 -4.19
C PHE A 162 -24.54 4.86 -5.08
N GLY A 163 -25.43 4.00 -4.56
CA GLY A 163 -26.52 3.43 -5.35
C GLY A 163 -26.07 2.83 -6.69
N ALA A 164 -26.69 3.27 -7.80
CA ALA A 164 -26.33 2.94 -9.19
C ALA A 164 -25.41 4.00 -9.86
N SER A 165 -25.00 5.03 -9.12
CA SER A 165 -24.07 6.06 -9.60
C SER A 165 -22.66 5.49 -9.68
N HIS A 166 -21.86 5.96 -10.65
CA HIS A 166 -20.44 5.61 -10.70
C HIS A 166 -19.72 6.23 -9.49
N ALA A 167 -19.51 5.42 -8.45
CA ALA A 167 -18.65 5.77 -7.34
C ALA A 167 -17.25 6.15 -7.87
N PRO A 168 -16.52 7.09 -7.22
CA PRO A 168 -15.10 7.21 -7.47
C PRO A 168 -14.41 5.86 -7.22
N GLY A 169 -13.14 5.71 -7.64
CA GLY A 169 -12.43 4.48 -7.28
C GLY A 169 -12.30 4.37 -5.76
N LEU A 170 -12.80 3.29 -5.17
CA LEU A 170 -12.81 3.04 -3.73
C LEU A 170 -11.75 1.97 -3.43
N VAL A 171 -10.67 2.30 -2.73
CA VAL A 171 -9.64 1.34 -2.36
C VAL A 171 -9.94 0.82 -0.96
N LEU A 172 -10.42 -0.42 -0.85
CA LEU A 172 -10.46 -1.12 0.44
C LEU A 172 -9.05 -1.55 0.78
N HIS A 173 -8.39 -0.76 1.62
CA HIS A 173 -6.99 -0.99 1.97
C HIS A 173 -6.83 -2.16 2.95
N SER A 174 -5.67 -2.78 2.91
CA SER A 174 -5.30 -3.96 3.70
C SER A 174 -6.43 -4.98 3.82
N TYR A 175 -7.07 -5.34 2.69
CA TYR A 175 -8.35 -6.05 2.71
C TYR A 175 -8.28 -7.35 3.52
N CYS A 176 -9.04 -7.39 4.61
CA CYS A 176 -9.11 -8.50 5.56
C CYS A 176 -10.50 -9.17 5.64
N GLY A 177 -11.38 -8.80 4.70
CA GLY A 177 -12.73 -9.32 4.56
C GLY A 177 -12.77 -10.77 4.07
N SER A 178 -13.97 -11.33 3.94
CA SER A 178 -14.12 -12.69 3.42
C SER A 178 -14.10 -12.69 1.88
N PRO A 179 -13.57 -13.73 1.23
CA PRO A 179 -13.54 -13.84 -0.23
C PRO A 179 -14.94 -13.68 -0.87
N GLU A 180 -15.98 -14.13 -0.19
CA GLU A 180 -17.36 -14.14 -0.66
C GLU A 180 -17.95 -12.72 -0.79
N MET A 181 -17.40 -11.73 -0.08
CA MET A 181 -17.85 -10.35 -0.16
C MET A 181 -17.25 -9.58 -1.35
N VAL A 182 -16.14 -10.06 -1.92
CA VAL A 182 -15.40 -9.40 -3.00
C VAL A 182 -16.30 -9.03 -4.18
N PRO A 183 -17.15 -9.93 -4.73
CA PRO A 183 -18.01 -9.57 -5.86
C PRO A 183 -19.01 -8.46 -5.54
N ALA A 184 -19.47 -8.36 -4.29
CA ALA A 184 -20.40 -7.32 -3.88
C ALA A 184 -19.73 -5.94 -3.80
N PHE A 185 -18.50 -5.88 -3.29
CA PHE A 185 -17.70 -4.66 -3.28
C PHE A 185 -17.22 -4.26 -4.69
N ALA A 186 -16.79 -5.21 -5.51
CA ALA A 186 -16.33 -4.93 -6.88
C ALA A 186 -17.42 -4.26 -7.75
N ARG A 187 -18.69 -4.64 -7.54
CA ARG A 187 -19.85 -3.97 -8.19
C ARG A 187 -20.02 -2.49 -7.81
N LEU A 188 -19.42 -2.06 -6.70
CA LEU A 188 -19.42 -0.67 -6.22
C LEU A 188 -18.14 0.08 -6.61
N ASN A 189 -17.42 -0.39 -7.64
CA ASN A 189 -16.16 0.18 -8.10
C ASN A 189 -15.01 0.07 -7.08
N CYS A 190 -15.08 -0.90 -6.15
CA CYS A 190 -14.00 -1.14 -5.20
C CYS A 190 -12.79 -1.83 -5.84
N TYR A 191 -11.62 -1.33 -5.46
CA TYR A 191 -10.31 -1.96 -5.56
C TYR A 191 -9.94 -2.54 -4.20
N PHE A 192 -9.02 -3.50 -4.19
CA PHE A 192 -8.58 -4.20 -2.99
C PHE A 192 -7.05 -4.22 -2.99
N SER A 193 -6.45 -3.53 -2.03
CA SER A 193 -5.02 -3.67 -1.76
C SER A 193 -4.77 -4.66 -0.65
N PHE A 194 -3.61 -5.31 -0.76
CA PHE A 194 -3.17 -6.34 0.16
C PHE A 194 -1.77 -6.03 0.67
N SER A 195 -1.66 -6.01 2.00
CA SER A 195 -0.40 -5.88 2.73
C SER A 195 0.30 -7.23 2.91
N ALA A 196 1.42 -7.24 3.65
CA ALA A 196 2.13 -8.48 4.04
C ALA A 196 1.30 -9.47 4.88
N SER A 197 0.09 -9.10 5.29
CA SER A 197 -0.87 -9.98 5.97
C SER A 197 -1.23 -11.23 5.16
N ILE A 198 -1.26 -11.15 3.82
CA ILE A 198 -1.52 -12.29 2.93
C ILE A 198 -0.51 -13.42 3.09
N LEU A 199 0.71 -13.11 3.54
CA LEU A 199 1.80 -14.08 3.66
C LEU A 199 1.61 -15.05 4.83
N HIS A 200 0.70 -14.74 5.75
CA HIS A 200 0.57 -15.51 6.99
C HIS A 200 -0.87 -15.65 7.50
N ILE A 201 -1.85 -14.99 6.89
CA ILE A 201 -3.27 -15.14 7.24
C ILE A 201 -4.00 -15.83 6.07
N PRO A 202 -4.35 -17.13 6.19
CA PRO A 202 -4.96 -17.90 5.09
C PRO A 202 -6.24 -17.28 4.51
N LYS A 203 -7.04 -16.61 5.35
CA LYS A 203 -8.24 -15.89 4.91
C LYS A 203 -7.90 -14.75 3.95
N HIS A 204 -6.83 -14.00 4.20
CA HIS A 204 -6.43 -12.87 3.35
C HIS A 204 -5.87 -13.39 2.02
N ALA A 205 -5.10 -14.49 2.05
CA ALA A 205 -4.65 -15.18 0.83
C ALA A 205 -5.82 -15.71 0.00
N ALA A 206 -6.87 -16.25 0.63
CA ALA A 206 -8.08 -16.68 -0.07
C ALA A 206 -8.82 -15.48 -0.69
N ALA A 207 -8.90 -14.34 0.01
CA ALA A 207 -9.51 -13.13 -0.52
C ALA A 207 -8.74 -12.59 -1.74
N LEU A 208 -7.41 -12.56 -1.68
CA LEU A 208 -6.54 -12.19 -2.80
C LEU A 208 -6.83 -13.02 -4.07
N ARG A 209 -7.11 -14.32 -3.93
CA ARG A 209 -7.49 -15.18 -5.07
C ARG A 209 -8.86 -14.85 -5.65
N ALA A 210 -9.79 -14.36 -4.83
CA ALA A 210 -11.14 -14.02 -5.27
C ALA A 210 -11.24 -12.65 -5.95
N VAL A 211 -10.24 -11.77 -5.76
CA VAL A 211 -10.23 -10.42 -6.35
C VAL A 211 -9.99 -10.46 -7.86
N PRO A 212 -10.90 -9.84 -8.66
CA PRO A 212 -10.69 -9.64 -10.10
C PRO A 212 -9.37 -8.91 -10.38
N GLU A 213 -8.70 -9.31 -11.46
CA GLU A 213 -7.38 -8.80 -11.83
C GLU A 213 -7.36 -7.27 -11.98
N GLU A 214 -8.38 -6.69 -12.59
CA GLU A 214 -8.52 -5.26 -12.83
C GLU A 214 -8.83 -4.42 -11.58
N ARG A 215 -8.97 -5.06 -10.42
CA ARG A 215 -9.28 -4.45 -9.11
C ARG A 215 -8.22 -4.71 -8.06
N LEU A 216 -7.17 -5.44 -8.40
CA LEU A 216 -6.13 -5.84 -7.46
C LEU A 216 -5.05 -4.77 -7.32
N LEU A 217 -4.67 -4.49 -6.07
CA LEU A 217 -3.57 -3.62 -5.69
C LEU A 217 -2.70 -4.33 -4.62
N ILE A 218 -1.52 -3.79 -4.37
CA ILE A 218 -0.64 -4.20 -3.26
C ILE A 218 -0.15 -2.97 -2.51
N GLU A 219 0.20 -3.15 -1.25
CA GLU A 219 0.63 -2.05 -0.39
C GLU A 219 1.58 -2.53 0.70
N THR A 220 2.25 -1.59 1.36
CA THR A 220 3.02 -1.91 2.56
C THR A 220 2.25 -1.68 3.85
N ASP A 221 1.36 -0.68 3.89
CA ASP A 221 0.79 -0.14 5.13
C ASP A 221 1.89 0.34 6.11
N SER A 222 3.04 0.76 5.56
CA SER A 222 4.17 1.22 6.36
C SER A 222 3.82 2.49 7.17
N PRO A 223 4.36 2.67 8.39
CA PRO A 223 5.42 1.87 9.04
C PRO A 223 4.95 0.59 9.73
N ASP A 224 3.65 0.28 9.69
CA ASP A 224 3.07 -0.93 10.28
C ASP A 224 3.20 -2.14 9.33
N GLN A 225 2.70 -3.30 9.77
CA GLN A 225 2.62 -4.52 8.96
C GLN A 225 3.94 -5.02 8.34
N LEU A 226 5.06 -4.85 9.03
CA LEU A 226 6.37 -5.36 8.58
C LEU A 226 6.28 -6.86 8.16
N PRO A 227 6.71 -7.20 6.92
CA PRO A 227 6.77 -8.58 6.45
C PRO A 227 7.45 -9.50 7.47
N ARG A 228 6.85 -10.66 7.74
CA ARG A 228 7.34 -11.59 8.77
C ARG A 228 8.79 -12.04 8.54
N ALA A 229 9.22 -12.13 7.28
CA ALA A 229 10.60 -12.47 6.90
C ALA A 229 11.65 -11.45 7.39
N LEU A 230 11.22 -10.23 7.74
CA LEU A 230 12.07 -9.16 8.24
C LEU A 230 11.99 -8.99 9.76
N ARG A 231 11.02 -9.61 10.45
CA ARG A 231 10.90 -9.52 11.91
C ARG A 231 12.13 -10.09 12.61
N GLY A 232 12.61 -9.40 13.63
CA GLY A 232 13.81 -9.77 14.38
C GLY A 232 15.13 -9.43 13.68
N LYS A 233 15.10 -8.93 12.44
CA LYS A 233 16.25 -8.24 11.85
C LYS A 233 16.32 -6.84 12.45
N GLN A 234 17.49 -6.45 12.94
CA GLN A 234 17.72 -5.09 13.41
C GLN A 234 18.61 -4.34 12.42
N PRO A 235 18.37 -3.04 12.19
CA PRO A 235 19.38 -2.19 11.59
C PRO A 235 20.62 -2.14 12.48
N GLU A 236 21.78 -1.84 11.89
CA GLU A 236 22.97 -1.47 12.64
C GLU A 236 22.61 -0.32 13.60
N GLY A 237 22.70 -0.56 14.92
CA GLY A 237 22.27 0.40 15.95
C GLY A 237 21.13 -0.07 16.88
N GLY A 238 20.57 -1.27 16.68
CA GLY A 238 19.70 -1.93 17.67
C GLY A 238 18.27 -1.43 17.75
N GLN A 239 17.84 -0.57 16.83
CA GLN A 239 16.46 -0.10 16.73
C GLN A 239 15.53 -1.17 16.18
N GLU A 240 14.24 -1.09 16.50
CA GLU A 240 13.21 -1.93 15.88
C GLU A 240 13.08 -1.55 14.40
N LEU A 241 13.12 -2.55 13.51
CA LEU A 241 12.94 -2.33 12.07
C LEU A 241 11.47 -2.03 11.79
N LEU A 242 11.18 -0.83 11.29
CA LEU A 242 9.85 -0.45 10.81
C LEU A 242 9.64 -0.93 9.38
N ASN A 243 8.38 -1.11 8.99
CA ASN A 243 8.06 -1.36 7.59
C ASN A 243 8.30 -0.09 6.76
N GLU A 244 8.59 -0.26 5.47
CA GLU A 244 8.88 0.82 4.55
C GLU A 244 8.41 0.47 3.14
N PRO A 245 8.09 1.45 2.28
CA PRO A 245 7.66 1.19 0.90
C PRO A 245 8.65 0.33 0.10
N GLN A 246 9.97 0.45 0.35
CA GLN A 246 10.99 -0.38 -0.30
C GLN A 246 10.82 -1.90 -0.08
N PHE A 247 9.99 -2.33 0.88
CA PHE A 247 9.69 -3.74 1.14
C PHE A 247 8.46 -4.26 0.37
N LEU A 248 7.79 -3.42 -0.42
CA LEU A 248 6.68 -3.82 -1.28
C LEU A 248 6.97 -5.00 -2.22
N PRO A 249 8.20 -5.17 -2.80
CA PRO A 249 8.50 -6.35 -3.61
C PRO A 249 8.32 -7.69 -2.87
N LEU A 250 8.47 -7.73 -1.54
CA LEU A 250 8.20 -8.94 -0.75
C LEU A 250 6.71 -9.28 -0.72
N VAL A 251 5.84 -8.26 -0.73
CA VAL A 251 4.39 -8.42 -0.81
C VAL A 251 4.00 -8.89 -2.22
N LEU A 252 4.60 -8.29 -3.26
CA LEU A 252 4.41 -8.70 -4.66
C LEU A 252 4.74 -10.18 -4.87
N GLU A 253 5.91 -10.64 -4.43
CA GLU A 253 6.35 -12.04 -4.57
C GLU A 253 5.36 -13.01 -3.93
N GLY A 254 4.95 -12.72 -2.69
CA GLY A 254 3.97 -13.56 -2.03
C GLY A 254 2.60 -13.52 -2.70
N ALA A 255 2.16 -12.36 -3.18
CA ALA A 255 0.91 -12.25 -3.91
C ALA A 255 0.95 -13.03 -5.23
N ALA A 256 2.05 -12.94 -5.98
CA ALA A 256 2.30 -13.68 -7.21
C ALA A 256 2.29 -15.20 -6.98
N SER A 257 2.95 -15.65 -5.91
CA SER A 257 2.94 -17.06 -5.49
C SER A 257 1.53 -17.56 -5.13
N ILE A 258 0.75 -16.77 -4.37
CA ILE A 258 -0.62 -17.11 -3.98
C ILE A 258 -1.55 -17.20 -5.21
N ARG A 259 -1.34 -16.32 -6.18
CA ARG A 259 -2.11 -16.22 -7.44
C ARG A 259 -1.61 -17.15 -8.55
N GLN A 260 -0.44 -17.78 -8.36
CA GLN A 260 0.21 -18.64 -9.34
C GLN A 260 0.44 -17.95 -10.69
N VAL A 261 0.86 -16.68 -10.65
CA VAL A 261 1.22 -15.87 -11.82
C VAL A 261 2.64 -15.33 -11.69
N PRO A 262 3.34 -14.99 -12.80
CA PRO A 262 4.64 -14.35 -12.72
C PRO A 262 4.60 -13.00 -11.98
N ALA A 263 5.59 -12.72 -11.13
CA ALA A 263 5.68 -11.47 -10.39
C ALA A 263 5.70 -10.24 -11.30
N ALA A 264 6.40 -10.31 -12.43
CA ALA A 264 6.44 -9.25 -13.45
C ALA A 264 5.05 -8.90 -13.97
N ARG A 265 4.23 -9.93 -14.26
CA ARG A 265 2.85 -9.73 -14.74
C ARG A 265 1.98 -9.11 -13.67
N LEU A 266 2.14 -9.55 -12.43
CA LEU A 266 1.37 -8.99 -11.31
C LEU A 266 1.78 -7.54 -11.02
N ALA A 267 3.06 -7.19 -11.15
CA ALA A 267 3.57 -5.84 -10.98
C ALA A 267 2.96 -4.87 -12.00
N GLU A 268 2.98 -5.22 -13.30
CA GLU A 268 2.33 -4.42 -14.34
C GLU A 268 0.85 -4.23 -14.06
N LEU A 269 0.14 -5.30 -13.74
CA LEU A 269 -1.30 -5.28 -13.48
C LEU A 269 -1.67 -4.41 -12.27
N THR A 270 -0.97 -4.55 -11.13
CA THR A 270 -1.27 -3.73 -9.95
C THR A 270 -0.87 -2.28 -10.15
N PHE A 271 0.20 -2.03 -10.91
CA PHE A 271 0.62 -0.69 -11.30
C PHE A 271 -0.44 -0.01 -12.20
N ASP A 272 -0.90 -0.67 -13.26
CA ASP A 272 -1.95 -0.15 -14.16
C ASP A 272 -3.26 0.12 -13.41
N ASN A 273 -3.61 -0.74 -12.44
CA ASN A 273 -4.77 -0.53 -11.59
C ASN A 273 -4.60 0.69 -10.68
N ALA A 274 -3.40 0.88 -10.11
CA ALA A 274 -3.07 2.04 -9.28
C ALA A 274 -3.15 3.34 -10.10
N GLU A 275 -2.63 3.35 -11.33
CA GLU A 275 -2.76 4.48 -12.25
C GLU A 275 -4.23 4.81 -12.55
N ARG A 276 -5.07 3.78 -12.77
CA ARG A 276 -6.50 3.93 -13.04
C ARG A 276 -7.26 4.55 -11.86
N VAL A 277 -6.97 4.12 -10.62
CA VAL A 277 -7.70 4.60 -9.43
C VAL A 277 -7.17 5.93 -8.89
N PHE A 278 -5.86 6.09 -8.75
CA PHE A 278 -5.26 7.29 -8.16
C PHE A 278 -5.08 8.44 -9.17
N ARG A 279 -5.45 8.22 -10.44
CA ARG A 279 -5.65 9.25 -11.50
C ARG A 279 -4.53 10.29 -11.61
N ARG A 280 -3.29 9.93 -11.28
CA ARG A 280 -2.14 10.83 -11.44
C ARG A 280 -1.49 10.69 -12.82
N PHE A 281 -1.51 9.50 -13.43
CA PHE A 281 -0.57 9.22 -14.51
C PHE A 281 -1.11 9.36 -15.94
N ALA A 282 -2.43 9.52 -16.12
CA ALA A 282 -3.01 9.80 -17.43
C ALA A 282 -2.50 11.14 -18.04
N GLU A 283 -2.10 12.11 -17.20
CA GLU A 283 -1.67 13.45 -17.67
C GLU A 283 -0.14 13.67 -17.60
N LEU A 284 0.59 12.90 -16.79
CA LEU A 284 2.06 13.01 -16.66
C LEU A 284 2.81 12.18 -17.70
N SER A 285 2.24 11.07 -18.16
CA SER A 285 2.86 10.20 -19.19
C SER A 285 2.99 10.89 -20.55
N GLU A 286 2.09 11.81 -20.89
CA GLU A 286 2.19 12.59 -22.14
C GLU A 286 3.32 13.63 -22.12
N LYS A 287 3.79 14.04 -20.94
CA LYS A 287 4.79 15.13 -20.78
C LYS A 287 6.20 14.66 -20.41
N SER A 288 6.36 13.44 -19.92
CA SER A 288 7.60 12.98 -19.30
C SER A 288 8.02 11.62 -19.85
N GLY A 289 8.74 11.60 -20.96
CA GLY A 289 9.45 10.42 -21.48
C GLY A 289 10.59 9.97 -20.58
N ARG A 290 10.31 9.54 -19.34
CA ARG A 290 11.30 9.06 -18.36
C ARG A 290 11.25 7.55 -18.22
N ALA A 291 12.05 6.88 -19.06
CA ALA A 291 12.76 5.68 -18.63
C ALA A 291 14.09 6.11 -17.99
N THR A 292 14.75 5.18 -17.28
CA THR A 292 16.19 5.19 -16.91
C THR A 292 16.66 5.97 -15.67
N SER A 293 16.28 5.54 -14.46
CA SER A 293 17.12 5.73 -13.25
C SER A 293 17.30 4.47 -12.40
N ALA A 294 16.31 3.57 -12.36
CA ALA A 294 16.41 2.29 -11.64
C ALA A 294 17.53 1.35 -12.13
N SER A 295 17.95 1.47 -13.40
CA SER A 295 19.03 0.67 -13.99
C SER A 295 20.39 0.93 -13.33
N ALA A 296 20.70 2.19 -12.99
CA ALA A 296 22.04 2.58 -12.55
C ALA A 296 22.35 2.12 -11.11
N ALA A 297 21.35 2.07 -10.23
CA ALA A 297 21.50 1.57 -8.86
C ALA A 297 21.71 0.04 -8.83
N CYS A 298 21.09 -0.70 -9.76
CA CYS A 298 21.26 -2.14 -9.91
C CYS A 298 22.64 -2.52 -10.47
N ASP A 299 23.20 -1.72 -11.37
CA ASP A 299 24.53 -1.98 -11.94
C ASP A 299 25.66 -1.77 -10.92
N GLY A 300 25.50 -0.86 -9.95
CA GLY A 300 26.44 -0.70 -8.83
C GLY A 300 26.48 -1.92 -7.89
N LEU A 301 25.33 -2.58 -7.69
CA LEU A 301 25.21 -3.77 -6.85
C LEU A 301 25.87 -5.03 -7.46
N ARG A 302 26.00 -5.09 -8.79
CA ARG A 302 26.76 -6.16 -9.49
C ARG A 302 28.24 -6.14 -9.16
N ALA A 303 28.81 -4.97 -8.91
CA ALA A 303 30.25 -4.82 -8.67
C ALA A 303 30.70 -5.30 -7.28
N GLU A 304 29.79 -5.41 -6.31
CA GLU A 304 30.13 -5.70 -4.90
C GLU A 304 29.91 -7.16 -4.46
N GLY A 305 29.38 -8.05 -5.31
CA GLY A 305 29.35 -9.50 -5.03
C GLY A 305 28.47 -9.95 -3.84
N LEU A 306 27.47 -9.15 -3.44
CA LEU A 306 26.65 -9.35 -2.23
C LEU A 306 25.30 -10.05 -2.49
N PHE A 307 25.25 -11.07 -3.37
CA PHE A 307 24.02 -11.83 -3.62
C PHE A 307 24.04 -13.21 -2.94
N VAL A 308 22.98 -13.50 -2.18
CA VAL A 308 22.69 -14.85 -1.69
C VAL A 308 21.62 -15.45 -2.61
N ASP A 309 22.02 -16.42 -3.42
CA ASP A 309 21.13 -17.21 -4.27
C ASP A 309 20.21 -18.09 -3.40
N LEU A 310 18.98 -17.62 -3.17
CA LEU A 310 17.96 -18.33 -2.38
C LEU A 310 17.35 -19.54 -3.10
N THR A 311 17.74 -19.84 -4.34
CA THR A 311 17.42 -21.13 -4.97
C THR A 311 18.27 -22.26 -4.39
N ARG A 312 19.30 -21.94 -3.58
CA ARG A 312 20.22 -22.93 -3.04
C ARG A 312 20.05 -23.22 -1.55
N VAL A 313 19.76 -24.47 -1.21
CA VAL A 313 19.72 -24.98 0.16
C VAL A 313 21.14 -25.27 0.63
N ARG A 314 21.52 -24.81 1.82
CA ARG A 314 22.78 -25.21 2.47
C ARG A 314 22.66 -26.67 2.91
N CYS A 315 23.40 -27.57 2.25
CA CYS A 315 23.71 -28.89 2.79
C CYS A 315 25.10 -28.85 3.45
N GLY A 316 25.49 -29.91 4.18
CA GLY A 316 26.78 -30.00 4.88
C GLY A 316 28.04 -29.83 4.02
N ARG A 317 27.90 -29.70 2.69
CA ARG A 317 29.00 -29.50 1.72
C ARG A 317 28.90 -28.22 0.88
N GLY A 318 27.90 -27.36 1.10
CA GLY A 318 27.74 -26.10 0.34
C GLY A 318 26.31 -25.81 -0.12
N LEU A 319 26.18 -24.91 -1.10
CA LEU A 319 24.91 -24.44 -1.67
C LEU A 319 24.44 -25.37 -2.81
N CYS A 320 23.34 -26.11 -2.62
CA CYS A 320 22.74 -27.02 -3.60
C CYS A 320 21.47 -26.44 -4.25
N PRO A 321 21.26 -26.57 -5.58
CA PRO A 321 20.19 -25.89 -6.33
C PRO A 321 18.75 -26.40 -6.10
N SER A 322 18.51 -27.41 -5.25
CA SER A 322 17.16 -27.85 -4.90
C SER A 322 17.05 -28.58 -3.55
N SER A 323 15.86 -28.58 -2.94
CA SER A 323 15.56 -29.30 -1.69
C SER A 323 15.47 -30.82 -1.84
N ALA A 324 15.26 -31.32 -3.07
CA ALA A 324 15.25 -32.75 -3.37
C ALA A 324 16.66 -33.35 -3.34
N GLU A 325 17.67 -32.61 -3.80
CA GLU A 325 19.08 -33.05 -3.81
C GLU A 325 19.72 -33.00 -2.41
N ALA A 326 19.25 -32.10 -1.54
CA ALA A 326 19.73 -32.01 -0.16
C ALA A 326 19.48 -33.29 0.67
N LYS A 327 18.47 -34.09 0.33
CA LYS A 327 18.18 -35.37 1.00
C LYS A 327 19.14 -36.51 0.64
N ASN A 328 19.91 -36.37 -0.44
CA ASN A 328 20.85 -37.39 -0.92
C ASN A 328 22.32 -37.09 -0.53
N CYS A 329 22.58 -35.99 0.18
CA CYS A 329 23.89 -35.69 0.74
C CYS A 329 23.93 -36.10 2.23
N ASN A 330 24.30 -37.35 2.50
CA ASN A 330 24.84 -37.75 3.81
C ASN A 330 26.25 -37.17 4.01
#